data_AF-A0A7J0DIX2-F1
#
_entry.id   AF-A0A7J0DIX2-F1
#
_cell.length_a   1.000
_cell.length_b   1.000
_cell.length_c   1.000
_cell.angle_alpha   90.00
_cell.angle_beta   90.00
_cell.angle_gamma   90.00
#
_symmetry.space_group_name_H-M   'P 1'
#
loop_
_entity.id
_entity.type
_entity.pdbx_description
1 polymer ?
#
loop_
_entity_poly.entity_id
_entity_poly.type
_entity_poly.pdbx_seq_one_letter_code
_entity_poly.pdbx_strand_id
1 'polypeptide(L)'
;MKQKRNCELDLFIMQADGKKIVDPSKQNSLCSRIQMELVRPLRVALVSRGPDRELLVANPVELSGKGRPLVFYDITLALKMLDTDIFSAEIGRHMLGDREWEVYRVLLDEGDGSTVPKNRIEEAVWKMLMGWD
;
A
#
# COMPACT_ATOMS: atom_id res chain seq x y z
N MET A 1 2.76 11.27 -21.96
CA MET A 1 4.06 10.90 -21.34
C MET A 1 4.03 11.34 -19.88
N LYS A 2 3.97 10.42 -18.91
CA LYS A 2 4.05 10.78 -17.49
C LYS A 2 5.50 11.20 -17.20
N GLN A 3 5.71 12.45 -16.79
CA GLN A 3 7.03 12.94 -16.37
C GLN A 3 7.60 11.99 -15.31
N LYS A 4 8.80 11.45 -15.58
CA LYS A 4 9.58 10.71 -14.60
C LYS A 4 9.98 11.73 -13.52
N ARG A 5 9.27 11.76 -12.39
CA ARG A 5 9.72 12.52 -11.22
C ARG A 5 10.97 11.83 -10.70
N ASN A 6 12.13 12.41 -10.98
CA ASN A 6 13.38 11.96 -10.39
C ASN A 6 13.40 12.41 -8.93
N CYS A 7 13.65 11.47 -8.03
CA CYS A 7 13.83 11.72 -6.60
C CYS A 7 15.26 11.27 -6.26
N GLU A 8 16.08 12.20 -5.76
CA GLU A 8 17.41 11.93 -5.25
C GLU A 8 17.36 12.00 -3.72
N LEU A 9 17.98 11.02 -3.06
CA LEU A 9 18.00 10.89 -1.61
C LEU A 9 19.41 10.52 -1.18
N ASP A 10 20.00 11.33 -0.30
CA ASP A 10 21.25 11.02 0.38
C ASP A 10 20.95 10.43 1.76
N LEU A 11 21.51 9.26 2.05
CA LEU A 11 21.27 8.52 3.29
C LEU A 11 22.57 8.33 4.06
N PHE A 12 22.56 8.71 5.34
CA PHE A 12 23.65 8.47 6.28
C PHE A 12 23.27 7.35 7.23
N ILE A 13 23.76 6.14 6.96
CA ILE A 13 23.41 4.92 7.70
C ILE A 13 24.66 4.35 8.36
N MET A 14 24.55 4.07 9.66
CA MET A 14 25.59 3.40 10.45
C MET A 14 25.09 2.03 10.90
N GLN A 15 26.00 1.08 11.00
CA GLN A 15 25.73 -0.20 11.64
C GLN A 15 25.61 -0.02 13.15
N ALA A 16 25.15 -1.06 13.85
CA ALA A 16 25.00 -1.04 15.31
C ALA A 16 26.32 -0.74 16.06
N ASP A 17 27.47 -1.00 15.43
CA ASP A 17 28.80 -0.69 15.96
C ASP A 17 29.30 0.74 15.62
N GLY A 18 28.44 1.57 15.00
CA GLY A 18 28.76 2.93 14.59
C GLY A 18 29.55 3.03 13.27
N LYS A 19 29.90 1.91 12.63
CA LYS A 19 30.67 1.94 11.38
C LYS A 19 29.78 2.13 10.16
N LYS A 20 30.37 2.70 9.10
CA LYS A 20 29.73 2.79 7.78
C LYS A 20 29.59 1.40 7.14
N ILE A 21 28.53 1.22 6.34
CA ILE A 21 28.41 0.06 5.46
C ILE A 21 29.33 0.31 4.26
N VAL A 22 30.50 -0.32 4.22
CA VAL A 22 31.49 -0.17 3.12
C VAL A 22 31.41 -1.29 2.08
N ASP A 23 30.76 -2.41 2.42
CA ASP A 23 30.59 -3.55 1.52
C ASP A 23 29.60 -3.20 0.39
N PRO A 24 30.03 -3.25 -0.89
CA PRO A 24 29.17 -2.85 -2.01
C PRO A 24 27.92 -3.72 -2.16
N SER A 25 28.00 -5.02 -1.82
CA SER A 25 26.85 -5.92 -1.90
C SER A 25 25.78 -5.54 -0.87
N LYS A 26 26.18 -5.21 0.35
CA LYS A 26 25.28 -4.73 1.41
C LYS A 26 24.68 -3.36 1.07
N GLN A 27 25.48 -2.44 0.54
CA GLN A 27 24.98 -1.14 0.06
C GLN A 27 23.93 -1.32 -1.04
N ASN A 28 24.21 -2.14 -2.05
CA ASN A 28 23.28 -2.40 -3.15
C ASN A 28 22.00 -3.05 -2.66
N SER A 29 22.07 -4.04 -1.78
CA SER A 29 20.90 -4.68 -1.19
C SER A 29 20.03 -3.69 -0.42
N LEU A 30 20.65 -2.79 0.35
CA LEU A 30 19.94 -1.75 1.09
C LEU A 30 19.29 -0.73 0.15
N CYS A 31 20.00 -0.25 -0.86
CA CYS A 31 19.47 0.64 -1.88
C CYS A 31 18.27 0.02 -2.63
N SER A 32 18.38 -1.25 -3.04
CA SER A 32 17.27 -1.96 -3.70
C SER A 32 16.05 -2.09 -2.80
N ARG A 33 16.24 -2.37 -1.50
CA ARG A 33 15.12 -2.41 -0.53
C ARG A 33 14.46 -1.04 -0.41
N ILE A 34 15.23 0.04 -0.23
CA ILE A 34 14.69 1.40 -0.11
C ILE A 34 13.97 1.84 -1.40
N GLN A 35 14.53 1.54 -2.58
CA GLN A 35 13.87 1.83 -3.86
C GLN A 35 12.54 1.10 -3.98
N MET A 36 12.46 -0.17 -3.55
CA MET A 36 11.21 -0.91 -3.54
C MET A 36 10.16 -0.24 -2.64
N GLU A 37 10.55 0.23 -1.45
CA GLU A 37 9.66 0.97 -0.54
C GLU A 37 9.15 2.28 -1.16
N LEU A 38 10.01 3.00 -1.86
CA LEU A 38 9.67 4.30 -2.45
C LEU A 38 8.79 4.18 -3.70
N VAL A 39 8.97 3.13 -4.51
CA VAL A 39 8.25 2.97 -5.78
C VAL A 39 6.80 2.56 -5.56
N ARG A 40 6.52 1.69 -4.58
CA ARG A 40 5.16 1.24 -4.22
C ARG A 40 5.06 1.00 -2.71
N PRO A 41 4.93 2.07 -1.90
CA PRO A 41 4.88 1.95 -0.44
C PRO A 41 3.69 1.11 0.06
N LEU A 42 2.63 1.02 -0.75
CA LEU A 42 1.47 0.18 -0.52
C LEU A 42 0.88 -0.25 -1.87
N ARG A 43 0.09 -1.32 -1.86
CA ARG A 43 -0.57 -1.86 -3.05
C ARG A 43 -2.08 -1.74 -2.89
N VAL A 44 -2.73 -1.14 -3.88
CA VAL A 44 -4.20 -1.06 -3.99
C VAL A 44 -4.59 -1.74 -5.29
N ALA A 45 -5.56 -2.65 -5.24
CA ALA A 45 -6.10 -3.32 -6.41
C ALA A 45 -7.57 -3.63 -6.21
N LEU A 46 -8.38 -3.41 -7.24
CA LEU A 46 -9.79 -3.79 -7.25
C LEU A 46 -10.00 -5.00 -8.16
N VAL A 47 -10.24 -6.15 -7.52
CA VAL A 47 -10.35 -7.45 -8.20
C VAL A 47 -11.80 -7.89 -8.29
N SER A 48 -12.07 -8.83 -9.20
CA SER A 48 -13.37 -9.49 -9.30
C SER A 48 -13.35 -10.75 -8.42
N ARG A 49 -14.40 -10.93 -7.62
CA ARG A 49 -14.65 -12.08 -6.74
C ARG A 49 -15.99 -12.70 -7.10
N GLY A 50 -16.02 -13.40 -8.23
CA GLY A 50 -17.28 -13.87 -8.82
C GLY A 50 -18.08 -12.68 -9.38
N PRO A 51 -19.37 -12.52 -9.03
CA PRO A 51 -20.16 -11.37 -9.46
C PRO A 51 -19.76 -10.07 -8.74
N ASP A 52 -19.10 -10.18 -7.59
CA ASP A 52 -18.79 -9.04 -6.72
C ASP A 52 -17.40 -8.45 -7.01
N ARG A 53 -17.16 -7.19 -6.59
CA ARG A 53 -15.83 -6.58 -6.54
C ARG A 53 -15.26 -6.59 -5.13
N GLU A 54 -13.99 -6.92 -5.02
CA GLU A 54 -13.23 -6.89 -3.77
C GLU A 54 -12.05 -5.94 -3.91
N LEU A 55 -11.99 -4.94 -3.02
CA LEU A 55 -10.86 -4.05 -2.88
C LEU A 55 -9.81 -4.70 -1.98
N LEU A 56 -8.60 -4.81 -2.51
CA LEU A 56 -7.42 -5.30 -1.80
C LEU A 56 -6.47 -4.14 -1.55
N VAL A 57 -6.17 -3.89 -0.28
CA VAL A 57 -5.09 -2.99 0.13
C VAL A 57 -4.07 -3.81 0.90
N ALA A 58 -2.86 -3.93 0.35
CA ALA A 58 -1.74 -4.57 1.03
C ALA A 58 -0.75 -3.50 1.48
N ASN A 59 -0.67 -3.32 2.80
CA ASN A 59 0.28 -2.44 3.45
C ASN A 59 1.38 -3.29 4.09
N PRO A 60 2.66 -3.03 3.81
CA PRO A 60 3.70 -3.78 4.46
C PRO A 60 3.78 -3.45 5.96
N VAL A 61 4.02 -4.47 6.78
CA VAL A 61 4.22 -4.27 8.21
C VAL A 61 5.60 -3.67 8.44
N GLU A 62 5.69 -2.73 9.38
CA GLU A 62 6.96 -2.11 9.76
C GLU A 62 7.91 -3.15 10.37
N LEU A 63 9.21 -2.86 10.37
CA LEU A 63 10.21 -3.68 11.08
C LEU A 63 9.93 -3.77 12.59
N SER A 64 9.14 -2.84 13.14
CA SER A 64 8.66 -2.86 14.53
C SER A 64 7.56 -3.90 14.79
N GLY A 65 7.06 -4.57 13.74
CA GLY A 65 5.89 -5.47 13.80
C GLY A 65 4.55 -4.74 13.87
N LYS A 66 4.56 -3.40 13.89
CA LYS A 66 3.36 -2.58 13.93
C LYS A 66 2.82 -2.34 12.51
N GLY A 67 1.49 -2.37 12.41
CA GLY A 67 0.79 -1.96 11.20
C GLY A 67 0.83 -0.43 11.06
N ARG A 68 0.57 0.04 9.83
CA ARG A 68 0.43 1.47 9.59
C ARG A 68 -0.89 1.95 10.21
N PRO A 69 -0.89 3.03 11.00
CA PRO A 69 -2.11 3.55 11.58
C PRO A 69 -3.07 4.06 10.49
N LEU A 70 -4.37 4.05 10.79
CA LEU A 70 -5.45 4.66 10.00
C LEU A 70 -5.73 4.06 8.62
N VAL A 71 -5.03 3.01 8.19
CA VAL A 71 -5.24 2.41 6.85
C VAL A 71 -6.71 2.05 6.60
N PHE A 72 -7.37 1.39 7.55
CA PHE A 72 -8.79 1.06 7.39
C PHE A 72 -9.69 2.30 7.35
N TYR A 73 -9.39 3.30 8.17
CA TYR A 73 -10.12 4.57 8.16
C TYR A 73 -10.02 5.25 6.79
N ASP A 74 -8.81 5.37 6.24
CA ASP A 74 -8.56 5.97 4.93
C ASP A 74 -9.29 5.22 3.81
N ILE A 75 -9.32 3.88 3.86
CA ILE A 75 -10.09 3.06 2.92
C ILE A 75 -11.58 3.41 3.01
N THR A 76 -12.15 3.39 4.21
CA THR A 76 -13.58 3.68 4.41
C THR A 76 -13.95 5.10 4.03
N LEU A 77 -13.06 6.07 4.28
CA LEU A 77 -13.27 7.47 3.92
C LEU A 77 -13.26 7.65 2.40
N ALA A 78 -12.31 7.06 1.69
CA ALA A 78 -12.24 7.10 0.24
C ALA A 78 -13.49 6.48 -0.42
N LEU A 79 -13.94 5.33 0.08
CA LEU A 79 -15.14 4.66 -0.42
C LEU A 79 -16.41 5.48 -0.15
N LYS A 80 -16.53 6.07 1.05
CA LYS A 80 -17.62 6.98 1.40
C LYS A 80 -17.67 8.20 0.48
N MET A 81 -16.52 8.79 0.13
CA MET A 81 -16.46 9.93 -0.79
C MET A 81 -16.86 9.56 -2.23
N LEU A 82 -16.81 8.28 -2.57
CA LEU A 82 -17.24 7.75 -3.86
C LEU A 82 -18.67 7.18 -3.83
N ASP A 83 -19.39 7.34 -2.72
CA ASP A 83 -20.73 6.77 -2.51
C ASP A 83 -20.73 5.25 -2.79
N THR A 84 -19.68 4.57 -2.33
CA THR A 84 -19.49 3.13 -2.52
C THR A 84 -19.63 2.42 -1.18
N ASP A 85 -20.63 1.56 -1.09
CA ASP A 85 -20.93 0.84 0.13
C ASP A 85 -20.01 -0.37 0.35
N ILE A 86 -19.84 -0.71 1.62
CA ILE A 86 -19.03 -1.85 2.06
C ILE A 86 -19.97 -2.93 2.54
N PHE A 87 -19.95 -4.09 1.87
CA PHE A 87 -20.69 -5.27 2.30
C PHE A 87 -19.99 -5.95 3.49
N SER A 88 -18.67 -6.16 3.38
CA SER A 88 -17.88 -6.75 4.46
C SER A 88 -16.40 -6.35 4.35
N ALA A 89 -15.68 -6.46 5.48
CA ALA A 89 -14.26 -6.20 5.53
C ALA A 89 -13.54 -7.23 6.41
N GLU A 90 -12.37 -7.67 5.94
CA GLU A 90 -11.46 -8.56 6.65
C GLU A 90 -10.06 -7.94 6.67
N ILE A 91 -9.35 -8.09 7.78
CA ILE A 91 -7.95 -7.66 7.92
C ILE A 91 -7.14 -8.89 8.33
N GLY A 92 -6.15 -9.24 7.52
CA GLY A 92 -5.28 -10.39 7.75
C GLY A 92 -3.81 -10.02 7.64
N ARG A 93 -2.95 -10.74 8.37
CA ARG A 93 -1.50 -10.65 8.21
C ARG A 93 -0.98 -11.84 7.42
N HIS A 94 -0.15 -11.56 6.41
CA HIS A 94 0.35 -12.56 5.47
C HIS A 94 1.85 -12.40 5.28
N MET A 95 2.58 -13.52 5.36
CA MET A 95 3.99 -13.57 5.01
C MET A 95 4.16 -13.76 3.51
N LEU A 96 4.93 -12.88 2.87
CA LEU A 96 5.36 -13.01 1.48
C LEU A 96 6.89 -12.86 1.44
N GLY A 97 7.58 -13.99 1.29
CA GLY A 97 9.05 -14.03 1.41
C GLY A 97 9.49 -13.73 2.84
N ASP A 98 10.42 -12.78 3.00
CA ASP A 98 10.93 -12.32 4.30
C ASP A 98 10.11 -11.17 4.90
N ARG A 99 8.93 -10.86 4.35
CA ARG A 99 8.14 -9.68 4.71
C ARG A 99 6.70 -10.01 5.10
N GLU A 100 6.27 -9.46 6.23
CA GLU A 100 4.86 -9.48 6.65
C GLU A 100 4.09 -8.32 6.01
N TRP A 101 2.86 -8.60 5.58
CA TRP A 101 1.93 -7.65 5.00
C TRP A 101 0.60 -7.72 5.74
N GLU A 102 0.07 -6.55 6.09
CA GLU A 102 -1.31 -6.41 6.55
C GLU A 102 -2.18 -6.13 5.33
N VAL A 103 -3.11 -7.05 5.07
CA VAL A 103 -3.97 -7.05 3.90
C VAL A 103 -5.40 -6.78 4.36
N TYR A 104 -5.96 -5.70 3.81
CA TYR A 104 -7.34 -5.29 3.99
C TYR A 104 -8.11 -5.76 2.76
N ARG A 105 -9.09 -6.62 3.00
CA ARG A 105 -9.98 -7.16 1.97
C ARG A 105 -11.36 -6.58 2.22
N VAL A 106 -11.84 -5.75 1.30
CA VAL A 106 -13.11 -5.04 1.45
C VAL A 106 -14.02 -5.45 0.30
N LEU A 107 -15.04 -6.24 0.62
CA LEU A 107 -16.08 -6.61 -0.33
C LEU A 107 -17.03 -5.43 -0.48
N LEU A 108 -17.18 -4.95 -1.71
CA LEU A 108 -18.02 -3.80 -2.01
C LEU A 108 -19.46 -4.27 -2.21
N ASP A 109 -20.42 -3.50 -1.69
CA ASP A 109 -21.82 -3.67 -2.06
C ASP A 109 -22.08 -2.84 -3.32
N GLU A 110 -22.45 -3.50 -4.41
CA GLU A 110 -22.68 -2.84 -5.69
C GLU A 110 -24.14 -2.51 -5.95
N GLY A 111 -25.06 -2.86 -5.04
CA GLY A 111 -26.50 -2.59 -5.18
C GLY A 111 -27.03 -2.96 -6.57
N ASP A 112 -27.82 -2.08 -7.16
CA ASP A 112 -28.40 -2.17 -8.51
C ASP A 112 -27.45 -1.75 -9.65
N GLY A 113 -26.14 -1.70 -9.40
CA GLY A 113 -25.09 -1.55 -10.41
C GLY A 113 -24.21 -0.33 -10.16
N SER A 114 -23.20 -0.50 -9.31
CA SER A 114 -22.14 0.50 -9.10
C SER A 114 -21.53 0.95 -10.43
N THR A 115 -21.70 2.24 -10.75
CA THR A 115 -21.17 2.86 -11.98
C THR A 115 -19.72 3.31 -11.84
N VAL A 116 -19.11 3.19 -10.65
CA VAL A 116 -17.78 3.74 -10.38
C VAL A 116 -16.71 2.90 -11.09
N PRO A 117 -15.93 3.49 -12.01
CA PRO A 117 -14.86 2.79 -12.70
C PRO A 117 -13.80 2.24 -11.74
N LYS A 118 -13.22 1.07 -12.04
CA LYS A 118 -12.23 0.40 -11.16
C LYS A 118 -11.04 1.30 -10.81
N ASN A 119 -10.48 1.97 -11.82
CA ASN A 119 -9.36 2.88 -11.67
C ASN A 119 -9.68 4.08 -10.75
N ARG A 120 -10.94 4.54 -10.71
CA ARG A 120 -11.35 5.66 -9.85
C ARG A 120 -11.35 5.26 -8.37
N ILE A 121 -11.81 4.05 -8.04
CA ILE A 121 -11.76 3.53 -6.67
C ILE A 121 -10.30 3.32 -6.24
N GLU A 122 -9.50 2.65 -7.07
CA GLU A 122 -8.09 2.41 -6.78
C GLU A 122 -7.31 3.72 -6.55
N GLU A 123 -7.51 4.72 -7.41
CA GLU A 123 -6.86 6.01 -7.30
C GLU A 123 -7.30 6.78 -6.05
N ALA A 124 -8.59 6.82 -5.73
CA ALA A 124 -9.10 7.53 -4.55
C ALA A 124 -8.58 6.92 -3.25
N VAL A 125 -8.64 5.59 -3.13
CA VAL A 125 -8.11 4.87 -1.96
C VAL A 125 -6.61 5.09 -1.85
N TRP A 126 -5.87 4.99 -2.96
CA TRP A 126 -4.43 5.22 -2.96
C TRP A 126 -4.07 6.65 -2.54
N LYS A 127 -4.77 7.67 -3.06
CA LYS A 127 -4.57 9.07 -2.68
C LYS A 127 -4.81 9.32 -1.19
N MET A 128 -5.92 8.80 -0.67
CA MET A 128 -6.25 8.91 0.76
C MET A 128 -5.15 8.27 1.62
N LEU A 129 -4.71 7.06 1.27
CA LEU A 129 -3.63 6.37 1.95
C LEU A 129 -2.27 7.05 1.80
N MET A 130 -2.05 7.88 0.78
CA MET A 130 -0.82 8.65 0.63
C MET A 130 -0.90 10.03 1.30
N GLY A 131 -2.08 10.45 1.76
CA GLY A 131 -2.33 11.82 2.23
C GLY A 131 -2.20 12.84 1.10
N TRP A 132 -2.55 12.45 -0.13
CA TRP A 132 -2.47 13.30 -1.31
C TRP A 132 -3.89 13.73 -1.69
N ASP A 133 -4.20 15.02 -1.53
CA ASP A 133 -5.49 15.62 -1.88
C ASP A 133 -5.90 15.41 -3.36
#